data_AF-A0A838SE86-F1
#
_entry.id   AF-A0A838SE86-F1
#
_cell.length_a   1.000
_cell.length_b   1.000
_cell.length_c   1.000
_cell.angle_alpha   90.00
_cell.angle_beta   90.00
_cell.angle_gamma   90.00
#
_symmetry.space_group_name_H-M   'P 1'
#
loop_
_entity.id
_entity.type
_entity.pdbx_description
1 polymer ?
#
loop_
_entity_poly.entity_id
_entity_poly.type
_entity_poly.pdbx_seq_one_letter_code
_entity_poly.pdbx_strand_id
1 'polypeptide(L)'
;MWKNLLIILTVLVALPITVHASDRQDPDTVIKQLCEAKWGDAYGGQQYCLEKEYRGLESIQEFGTRYPQGTKEYTILASCLDKWTDNIGEKSYEMVVYCTNRQVKVHRNLN
;
A
#
# COMPACT_ATOMS: atom_id res chain seq x y z
N MET A 1 -29.23 62.36 4.63
CA MET A 1 -30.19 61.29 4.31
C MET A 1 -29.57 59.96 4.72
N TRP A 2 -30.22 59.33 5.70
CA TRP A 2 -29.98 57.98 6.24
C TRP A 2 -30.46 56.91 5.23
N LYS A 3 -30.11 55.62 5.48
CA LYS A 3 -30.59 54.34 4.85
C LYS A 3 -29.73 53.86 3.66
N ASN A 4 -29.18 52.65 3.56
CA ASN A 4 -29.32 51.31 4.18
C ASN A 4 -27.99 50.54 3.89
N LEU A 5 -27.28 49.82 4.77
CA LEU A 5 -27.57 48.57 5.49
C LEU A 5 -28.10 47.39 4.64
N LEU A 6 -27.38 46.25 4.73
CA LEU A 6 -27.70 44.87 4.26
C LEU A 6 -27.49 44.67 2.75
N ILE A 7 -26.80 43.62 2.27
CA ILE A 7 -26.96 42.21 2.60
C ILE A 7 -25.61 41.48 2.49
N ILE A 8 -25.22 40.82 3.59
CA ILE A 8 -24.21 39.77 3.64
C ILE A 8 -24.72 38.60 2.80
N LEU A 9 -24.07 38.29 1.67
CA LEU A 9 -24.29 37.02 0.96
C LEU A 9 -23.11 36.10 1.26
N THR A 10 -23.12 35.52 2.47
CA THR A 10 -22.34 34.32 2.78
C THR A 10 -22.88 33.19 1.92
N VAL A 11 -22.25 32.95 0.77
CA VAL A 11 -22.44 31.69 0.04
C VAL A 11 -21.69 30.63 0.84
N LEU A 12 -22.39 30.05 1.83
CA LEU A 12 -21.98 28.82 2.47
C LEU A 12 -22.15 27.71 1.43
N VAL A 13 -21.16 27.56 0.54
CA VAL A 13 -21.10 26.42 -0.38
C VAL A 13 -20.90 25.18 0.49
N ALA A 14 -21.99 24.48 0.78
CA ALA A 14 -21.94 23.14 1.33
C ALA A 14 -21.29 22.23 0.28
N LEU A 15 -19.96 22.16 0.30
CA LEU A 15 -19.22 21.20 -0.49
C LEU A 15 -19.60 19.81 0.02
N PRO A 16 -20.15 18.93 -0.83
CA PRO A 16 -20.40 17.55 -0.44
C PRO A 16 -19.05 16.92 -0.09
N ILE A 17 -18.87 16.55 1.17
CA ILE A 17 -17.73 15.76 1.61
C ILE A 17 -17.90 14.39 0.95
N THR A 18 -17.25 14.17 -0.18
CA THR A 18 -17.15 12.84 -0.79
C THR A 18 -16.26 11.99 0.12
N VAL A 19 -16.90 11.22 0.98
CA VAL A 19 -16.26 10.14 1.73
C VAL A 19 -15.85 9.09 0.69
N HIS A 20 -14.59 9.13 0.27
CA HIS A 20 -14.03 8.05 -0.52
C HIS A 20 -13.91 6.84 0.43
N ALA A 21 -14.82 5.89 0.29
CA ALA A 21 -14.65 4.59 0.91
C ALA A 21 -13.30 4.04 0.38
N SER A 22 -12.34 3.83 1.28
CA SER A 22 -11.07 3.18 0.94
C SER A 22 -11.39 1.75 0.54
N ASP A 23 -11.57 1.52 -0.75
CA ASP A 23 -11.81 0.18 -1.28
C ASP A 23 -10.56 -0.65 -1.04
N ARG A 24 -10.63 -1.58 -0.09
CA ARG A 24 -9.49 -2.41 0.28
C ARG A 24 -9.44 -3.53 -0.75
N GLN A 25 -8.70 -3.29 -1.84
CA GLN A 25 -8.55 -4.24 -2.92
C GLN A 25 -8.02 -5.58 -2.41
N ASP A 26 -8.66 -6.67 -2.82
CA ASP A 26 -8.29 -8.03 -2.45
C ASP A 26 -6.88 -8.37 -2.98
N PRO A 27 -5.97 -8.92 -2.14
CA PRO A 27 -4.59 -9.21 -2.55
C PRO A 27 -4.47 -10.07 -3.81
N ASP A 28 -5.38 -11.03 -4.03
CA ASP A 28 -5.36 -11.87 -5.22
C ASP A 28 -5.59 -11.06 -6.50
N THR A 29 -6.54 -10.11 -6.45
CA THR A 29 -6.80 -9.20 -7.57
C THR A 29 -5.59 -8.32 -7.88
N VAL A 30 -4.95 -7.77 -6.85
CA VAL A 30 -3.75 -6.92 -7.00
C VAL A 30 -2.60 -7.71 -7.61
N ILE A 31 -2.35 -8.94 -7.12
CA ILE A 31 -1.27 -9.80 -7.64
C ILE A 31 -1.49 -10.12 -9.12
N LYS A 32 -2.73 -10.48 -9.50
CA LYS A 32 -3.06 -10.77 -10.90
C LYS A 32 -2.85 -9.56 -11.81
N GLN A 33 -3.35 -8.39 -11.41
CA GLN A 33 -3.19 -7.14 -12.16
C GLN A 33 -1.72 -6.77 -12.35
N LEU A 34 -0.93 -6.81 -11.27
CA LEU A 34 0.50 -6.54 -11.32
C LEU A 34 1.23 -7.47 -12.30
N CYS A 35 0.93 -8.77 -12.25
CA CYS A 35 1.61 -9.75 -13.09
C CYS A 35 1.19 -9.67 -14.56
N GLU A 36 -0.08 -9.40 -14.84
CA GLU A 36 -0.59 -9.13 -16.18
C GLU A 36 0.04 -7.85 -16.76
N ALA A 37 0.05 -6.75 -15.99
CA ALA A 37 0.63 -5.47 -16.40
C ALA A 37 2.14 -5.58 -16.69
N LYS A 38 2.86 -6.37 -15.87
CA LYS A 38 4.32 -6.52 -16.00
C LYS A 38 4.74 -7.40 -17.19
N TRP A 39 3.98 -8.45 -17.49
CA TRP A 39 4.41 -9.47 -18.46
C TRP A 39 3.57 -9.52 -19.73
N GLY A 40 2.43 -8.82 -19.80
CA GLY A 40 1.51 -8.89 -20.93
C GLY A 40 1.16 -10.35 -21.25
N ASP A 41 1.03 -10.70 -22.54
CA ASP A 41 0.66 -12.07 -22.96
C ASP A 41 1.76 -13.13 -22.78
N ALA A 42 2.88 -12.81 -22.13
CA ALA A 42 3.91 -13.78 -21.79
C ALA A 42 3.47 -14.65 -20.59
N TYR A 43 2.56 -15.60 -20.82
CA TYR A 43 1.94 -16.41 -19.76
C TYR A 43 2.94 -17.15 -18.85
N GLY A 44 4.08 -17.62 -19.38
CA GLY A 44 5.14 -18.21 -18.55
C GLY A 44 5.75 -17.20 -17.56
N GLY A 45 5.89 -15.95 -17.98
CA GLY A 45 6.32 -14.84 -17.13
C GLY A 45 5.26 -14.44 -16.11
N GLN A 46 3.98 -14.42 -16.52
CA GLN A 46 2.86 -14.20 -15.60
C GLN A 46 2.82 -15.28 -14.50
N GLN A 47 2.90 -16.57 -14.85
CA GLN A 47 2.88 -17.65 -13.88
C GLN A 47 4.03 -17.50 -12.87
N TYR A 48 5.24 -17.26 -13.35
CA TYR A 48 6.39 -17.03 -12.48
C TYR A 48 6.19 -15.83 -11.54
N CYS A 49 5.61 -14.74 -12.05
CA CYS A 49 5.27 -13.57 -11.25
C CYS A 49 4.25 -13.91 -10.16
N LEU A 50 3.15 -14.58 -10.51
CA LEU A 50 2.11 -14.98 -9.56
C LEU A 50 2.72 -15.84 -8.43
N GLU A 51 3.51 -16.85 -8.78
CA GLU A 51 4.18 -17.71 -7.79
C GLU A 51 5.07 -16.92 -6.82
N LYS A 52 5.80 -15.93 -7.33
CA LYS A 52 6.67 -15.06 -6.51
C LYS A 52 5.87 -14.16 -5.58
N GLU A 53 4.82 -13.53 -6.10
CA GLU A 53 4.01 -12.58 -5.35
C GLU A 53 3.17 -13.26 -4.27
N TYR A 54 2.57 -14.42 -4.55
CA TYR A 54 1.86 -15.19 -3.51
C TYR A 54 2.80 -15.67 -2.39
N ARG A 55 3.99 -16.18 -2.74
CA ARG A 55 5.01 -16.55 -1.74
C ARG A 55 5.46 -15.33 -0.92
N GLY A 56 5.58 -14.17 -1.57
CA GLY A 56 5.87 -12.91 -0.91
C GLY A 56 4.79 -12.54 0.12
N LEU A 57 3.53 -12.65 -0.28
CA LEU A 57 2.37 -12.37 0.58
C LEU A 57 2.33 -13.29 1.80
N GLU A 58 2.50 -14.60 1.59
CA GLU A 58 2.58 -15.59 2.68
C GLU A 58 3.72 -15.25 3.66
N SER A 59 4.91 -14.93 3.14
CA SER A 59 6.07 -14.56 3.97
C SER A 59 5.80 -13.30 4.80
N ILE A 60 5.07 -12.32 4.28
CA ILE A 60 4.68 -11.11 5.01
C ILE A 60 3.69 -11.43 6.14
N GLN A 61 2.72 -12.31 5.88
CA GLN A 61 1.75 -12.75 6.89
C GLN A 61 2.45 -13.49 8.04
N GLU A 62 3.35 -14.42 7.71
CA GLU A 62 4.17 -15.13 8.69
C GLU A 62 5.06 -14.18 9.49
N PHE A 63 5.71 -13.22 8.81
CA PHE A 63 6.54 -12.22 9.46
C PHE A 63 5.72 -11.37 10.44
N GLY A 64 4.53 -10.91 10.04
CA GLY A 64 3.63 -10.13 10.90
C GLY A 64 3.10 -10.92 12.10
N THR A 65 2.92 -12.24 11.95
CA THR A 65 2.58 -13.15 13.06
C THR A 65 3.75 -13.30 14.04
N ARG A 66 4.97 -13.43 13.53
CA ARG A 66 6.19 -13.56 14.34
C ARG A 66 6.58 -12.26 15.05
N TYR A 67 6.38 -11.13 14.39
CA TYR A 67 6.75 -9.80 14.84
C TYR A 67 5.51 -8.89 14.87
N PRO A 68 4.73 -8.94 15.95
CA PRO A 68 3.49 -8.17 16.04
C PRO A 68 3.77 -6.67 16.11
N GLN A 69 2.68 -5.89 16.03
CA GLN A 69 2.70 -4.43 16.18
C GLN A 69 3.43 -4.00 17.45
N GLY A 70 4.16 -2.89 17.34
CA GLY A 70 5.01 -2.36 18.42
C GLY A 70 6.45 -2.86 18.40
N THR A 71 6.77 -3.91 17.64
CA THR A 71 8.17 -4.33 17.44
C THR A 71 8.89 -3.44 16.42
N LYS A 72 10.23 -3.41 16.51
CA LYS A 72 11.06 -2.70 15.53
C LYS A 72 10.99 -3.37 14.15
N GLU A 73 10.98 -4.70 14.14
CA GLU A 73 10.72 -5.51 12.95
C GLU A 73 9.41 -5.14 12.25
N TYR A 74 8.31 -4.98 13.00
CA TYR A 74 7.04 -4.55 12.42
C TYR A 74 7.13 -3.16 11.80
N THR A 75 7.82 -2.22 12.45
CA THR A 75 8.03 -0.86 11.92
C THR A 75 8.83 -0.89 10.61
N ILE A 76 9.83 -1.77 10.52
CA ILE A 76 10.61 -1.99 9.29
C ILE A 76 9.70 -2.56 8.19
N LEU A 77 8.90 -3.58 8.49
CA LEU A 77 7.94 -4.15 7.53
C LEU A 77 6.97 -3.08 7.02
N ALA A 78 6.38 -2.27 7.90
CA ALA A 78 5.46 -1.20 7.52
C ALA A 78 6.12 -0.19 6.57
N SER A 79 7.37 0.19 6.84
CA SER A 79 8.13 1.10 5.98
C SER A 79 8.42 0.48 4.60
N CYS A 80 8.71 -0.83 4.55
CA CYS A 80 8.92 -1.54 3.29
C CYS A 80 7.62 -1.72 2.48
N LEU A 81 6.49 -1.96 3.14
CA LEU A 81 5.17 -2.00 2.51
C LEU A 81 4.82 -0.67 1.84
N ASP A 82 5.04 0.45 2.53
CA ASP A 82 4.83 1.79 1.99
C ASP A 82 5.73 2.07 0.78
N LYS A 83 7.02 1.77 0.89
CA LYS A 83 8.00 1.99 -0.17
C LYS A 83 7.73 1.22 -1.47
N TRP A 84 7.27 -0.02 -1.35
CA TRP A 84 7.06 -0.93 -2.49
C TRP A 84 5.59 -1.03 -2.90
N THR A 85 4.81 -0.01 -2.53
CA THR A 85 3.55 0.31 -3.18
C THR A 85 3.87 1.29 -4.32
N ASP A 86 3.41 1.00 -5.54
CA ASP A 86 3.62 1.89 -6.67
C ASP A 86 2.64 3.10 -6.68
N ASN A 87 2.78 3.97 -7.67
CA ASN A 87 1.98 5.22 -7.77
C ASN A 87 0.50 4.98 -8.14
N ILE A 88 0.10 3.75 -8.45
CA ILE A 88 -1.30 3.35 -8.69
C ILE A 88 -1.85 2.47 -7.55
N GLY A 89 -1.05 2.23 -6.51
CA GLY A 89 -1.44 1.47 -5.32
C GLY A 89 -1.15 -0.03 -5.37
N GLU A 90 -0.48 -0.51 -6.43
CA GLU A 90 -0.12 -1.92 -6.59
C GLU A 90 1.12 -2.27 -5.77
N LYS A 91 1.14 -3.48 -5.19
CA LYS A 91 2.16 -3.92 -4.23
C LYS A 91 2.92 -5.12 -4.78
N SER A 92 4.25 -5.01 -4.89
CA SER A 92 5.10 -6.19 -5.07
C SER A 92 5.51 -6.73 -3.70
N TYR A 93 4.83 -7.79 -3.27
CA TYR A 93 5.07 -8.49 -2.02
C TYR A 93 6.46 -9.12 -1.99
N GLU A 94 6.98 -9.60 -3.12
CA GLU A 94 8.35 -10.14 -3.19
C GLU A 94 9.40 -9.06 -2.85
N MET A 95 9.21 -7.85 -3.39
CA MET A 95 10.10 -6.72 -3.10
C MET A 95 9.96 -6.21 -1.65
N VAL A 96 8.76 -6.27 -1.08
CA VAL A 96 8.54 -6.00 0.35
C VAL A 96 9.32 -6.99 1.23
N VAL A 97 9.29 -8.29 0.90
CA VAL A 97 10.06 -9.33 1.62
C VAL A 97 11.56 -9.06 1.51
N TYR A 98 12.05 -8.78 0.30
CA TYR A 98 13.45 -8.44 0.09
C TYR A 98 13.89 -7.23 0.93
N CYS A 99 13.09 -6.16 0.89
CA CYS A 99 13.32 -4.95 1.67
C CYS A 99 13.36 -5.24 3.16
N THR A 100 12.36 -5.96 3.67
CA THR A 100 12.20 -6.25 5.10
C THR A 100 13.38 -7.06 5.61
N ASN A 101 13.75 -8.14 4.91
CA ASN A 101 14.89 -8.98 5.29
C ASN A 101 16.20 -8.21 5.32
N ARG A 102 16.44 -7.35 4.33
CA ARG A 102 17.65 -6.52 4.26
C ARG A 102 17.70 -5.51 5.41
N GLN A 103 16.60 -4.82 5.68
CA GLN A 103 16.53 -3.80 6.72
C GLN A 103 16.62 -4.40 8.14
N VAL A 104 15.95 -5.53 8.39
CA VAL A 104 16.07 -6.26 9.66
C VAL A 104 17.51 -6.70 9.90
N LYS A 105 18.18 -7.26 8.88
CA LYS A 105 19.58 -7.66 8.98
C LYS A 105 20.48 -6.47 9.33
N VAL A 106 20.31 -5.34 8.66
CA VAL A 106 21.08 -4.12 8.96
C VAL A 106 20.80 -3.64 10.38
N HIS A 107 19.54 -3.58 10.79
CA HIS A 107 19.15 -3.14 12.13
C HIS A 107 19.82 -3.98 13.23
N ARG A 108 19.80 -5.31 13.09
CA ARG A 108 20.44 -6.25 14.02
C ARG A 108 21.96 -6.19 14.06
N ASN A 109 22.59 -5.66 13.00
CA ASN A 109 24.05 -5.48 13.00
C ASN A 109 24.48 -4.15 13.64
N LEU A 110 23.55 -3.19 13.76
CA LEU A 110 23.82 -1.87 14.32
C LEU A 110 23.46 -1.74 15.80
N ASN A 111 22.78 -2.74 16.38
CA ASN A 111 22.29 -2.75 17.77
C ASN A 111 22.62 -4.11 18.40
#